data_AF-A0A7T3X2I2-F1
#
_entry.id   AF-A0A7T3X2I2-F1
#
_cell.length_a   1.000
_cell.length_b   1.000
_cell.length_c   1.000
_cell.angle_alpha   90.00
_cell.angle_beta   90.00
_cell.angle_gamma   90.00
#
_symmetry.space_group_name_H-M   'P 1'
#
loop_
_entity.id
_entity.type
_entity.pdbx_description
1 polymer ?
#
loop_
_entity_poly.entity_id
_entity_poly.type
_entity_poly.pdbx_seq_one_letter_code
_entity_poly.pdbx_strand_id
1 'polypeptide(L)'
;MVYFSYEGDSSYWYWLSLLDFGQLSNPGPVPSINESQLKDFVAICPTQGERQQIAAFLDYETARIDRLIAQQLRLIELLKEKRQAVISHAVTKGLNPNAPMKDSGIEWLGQVPEHWIHNFKLGAVAEQNRGSFVNGPFGSDLLSNELTQEGVPVIYIRDVKPSGYYRKSTDCVTPKKAKQLNVCKVEPGDVLVAKVGSPPGEACIYPNSEPEAIITQDVVRIQ
;
A
#
# COMPACT_ATOMS: atom_id res chain seq x y z
N MET A 1 -28.01 -42.45 9.12
CA MET A 1 -27.69 -41.34 8.21
C MET A 1 -27.82 -40.06 9.01
N VAL A 2 -26.70 -39.41 9.34
CA VAL A 2 -26.74 -38.12 10.04
C VAL A 2 -26.78 -37.05 8.96
N TYR A 3 -27.91 -36.38 8.81
CA TYR A 3 -28.02 -35.21 7.94
C TYR A 3 -27.46 -34.02 8.72
N PHE A 4 -26.37 -33.44 8.25
CA PHE A 4 -25.84 -32.19 8.78
C PHE A 4 -26.53 -31.04 8.04
N SER A 5 -27.37 -30.29 8.74
CA SER A 5 -27.86 -29.01 8.25
C SER A 5 -26.69 -28.02 8.24
N TYR A 6 -26.54 -27.27 7.15
CA TYR A 6 -25.57 -26.18 6.98
C TYR A 6 -25.94 -24.97 7.85
N GLU A 7 -26.18 -25.18 9.14
CA GLU A 7 -26.49 -24.12 10.11
C GLU A 7 -25.42 -24.11 11.18
N GLY A 8 -24.19 -23.77 10.79
CA GLY A 8 -23.13 -23.37 11.73
C GLY A 8 -22.73 -24.41 12.78
N ASP A 9 -23.10 -25.68 12.62
CA ASP A 9 -22.81 -26.73 13.59
C ASP A 9 -21.32 -27.04 13.56
N SER A 10 -20.60 -26.67 14.63
CA SER A 10 -19.15 -26.86 14.76
C SER A 10 -18.72 -28.32 14.80
N SER A 11 -19.67 -29.26 14.87
CA SER A 11 -19.42 -30.68 14.55
C SER A 11 -18.98 -30.89 13.10
N TYR A 12 -19.43 -30.04 12.16
CA TYR A 12 -18.99 -30.03 10.76
C TYR A 12 -17.49 -29.74 10.62
N TRP A 13 -16.96 -28.78 11.40
CA TRP A 13 -15.55 -28.41 11.39
C TRP A 13 -14.65 -29.51 11.93
N TYR A 14 -15.11 -30.23 12.96
CA TYR A 14 -14.41 -31.43 13.44
C TYR A 14 -14.26 -32.48 12.33
N TRP A 15 -15.33 -32.77 11.58
CA TRP A 15 -15.27 -33.73 10.48
C TRP A 15 -14.37 -33.28 9.33
N LEU A 16 -14.37 -31.98 9.00
CA LEU A 16 -13.42 -31.42 8.02
C LEU A 16 -11.96 -31.55 8.47
N SER A 17 -11.68 -31.47 9.77
CA SER A 17 -10.31 -31.66 10.28
C SER A 17 -9.82 -33.10 10.21
N LEU A 18 -10.73 -34.08 10.14
CA LEU A 18 -10.42 -35.51 9.97
C LEU A 18 -10.29 -35.91 8.50
N LEU A 19 -10.74 -35.07 7.57
CA LEU A 19 -10.66 -35.31 6.14
C LEU A 19 -9.27 -34.93 5.63
N ASP A 20 -8.45 -35.94 5.32
CA ASP A 20 -7.25 -35.73 4.51
C ASP A 20 -7.66 -35.63 3.03
N PHE A 21 -7.91 -34.40 2.58
CA PHE A 21 -8.30 -34.12 1.20
C PHE A 21 -7.25 -34.59 0.17
N GLY A 22 -5.99 -34.71 0.56
CA GLY A 22 -4.94 -35.23 -0.31
C GLY A 22 -5.16 -36.70 -0.68
N GLN A 23 -5.67 -37.50 0.25
CA GLN A 23 -5.98 -38.92 0.02
C GLN A 23 -7.31 -39.15 -0.70
N LEU A 24 -8.24 -38.21 -0.58
CA LEU A 24 -9.58 -38.32 -1.17
C LEU A 24 -9.66 -37.73 -2.58
N SER A 25 -8.74 -36.85 -2.95
CA SER A 25 -8.74 -36.18 -4.24
C SER A 25 -8.25 -37.08 -5.38
N ASN A 26 -8.94 -37.03 -6.51
CA ASN A 26 -8.45 -37.60 -7.76
C ASN A 26 -7.29 -36.74 -8.30
N PRO A 27 -6.15 -37.34 -8.68
CA PRO A 27 -5.04 -36.59 -9.22
C PRO A 27 -5.40 -35.99 -10.58
N GLY A 28 -5.04 -34.73 -10.78
CA GLY A 28 -5.26 -33.99 -12.03
C GLY A 28 -4.78 -32.53 -11.94
N PRO A 29 -4.83 -31.78 -13.06
CA PRO A 29 -4.47 -30.35 -13.08
C PRO A 29 -5.33 -29.51 -12.14
N VAL A 30 -6.56 -29.95 -11.90
CA VAL A 30 -7.45 -29.48 -10.84
C VAL A 30 -7.91 -30.72 -10.06
N PRO A 31 -7.39 -30.95 -8.85
CA PRO A 31 -7.82 -32.07 -8.01
C PRO A 31 -9.34 -32.00 -7.73
N SER A 32 -10.03 -33.14 -7.72
CA SER A 32 -11.48 -33.20 -7.52
C SER A 32 -11.89 -34.38 -6.65
N ILE A 33 -13.00 -34.23 -5.93
CA ILE A 33 -13.61 -35.28 -5.09
C ILE A 33 -15.03 -35.50 -5.60
N ASN A 34 -15.40 -36.76 -5.82
CA ASN A 34 -16.75 -37.12 -6.27
C ASN A 34 -17.65 -37.58 -5.10
N GLU A 35 -18.95 -37.66 -5.35
CA GLU A 35 -19.94 -38.02 -4.33
C GLU A 35 -19.73 -39.44 -3.77
N SER A 36 -19.21 -40.38 -4.57
CA SER A 36 -18.92 -41.74 -4.11
C SER A 36 -17.78 -41.74 -3.10
N GLN A 37 -16.71 -40.99 -3.37
CA GLN A 37 -15.56 -40.86 -2.47
C GLN A 37 -15.94 -40.27 -1.11
N LEU A 38 -16.91 -39.34 -1.08
CA LEU A 38 -17.45 -38.81 0.18
C LEU A 38 -18.34 -39.83 0.91
N LYS A 39 -19.11 -40.65 0.19
CA LYS A 39 -19.95 -41.71 0.78
C LYS A 39 -19.13 -42.85 1.38
N ASP A 40 -18.01 -43.17 0.75
CA ASP A 40 -17.10 -44.24 1.16
C ASP A 40 -16.15 -43.81 2.28
N PHE A 41 -16.11 -42.52 2.62
CA PHE A 41 -15.30 -42.01 3.72
C PHE A 41 -15.85 -42.48 5.07
N VAL A 42 -15.08 -43.36 5.72
CA VAL A 42 -15.37 -43.84 7.06
C VAL A 42 -14.65 -42.95 8.06
N ALA A 43 -15.41 -42.35 8.97
CA ALA A 43 -14.86 -41.48 9.97
C ALA A 43 -15.42 -41.81 11.34
N ILE A 44 -14.55 -41.70 12.35
CA ILE A 44 -14.88 -42.05 13.73
C ILE A 44 -15.87 -41.01 14.24
N CYS A 45 -17.10 -41.44 14.54
CA CYS A 45 -18.12 -40.58 15.12
C CYS A 45 -17.99 -40.64 16.65
N PRO A 46 -17.52 -39.57 17.32
CA PRO A 46 -17.44 -39.58 18.76
C PRO A 46 -18.84 -39.61 19.37
N THR A 47 -18.91 -39.93 20.67
CA THR A 47 -20.18 -39.96 21.40
C THR A 47 -20.86 -38.59 21.34
N GLN A 48 -22.17 -38.54 21.61
CA GLN A 48 -22.89 -37.26 21.60
C GLN A 48 -22.30 -36.24 22.58
N GLY A 49 -21.87 -36.69 23.76
CA GLY A 49 -21.21 -35.83 24.76
C GLY A 49 -19.88 -35.27 24.27
N GLU A 50 -19.03 -36.11 23.67
CA GLU A 50 -17.74 -35.68 23.09
C GLU A 50 -17.95 -34.72 21.91
N ARG A 51 -18.92 -34.98 21.02
CA ARG A 51 -19.26 -34.08 19.92
C ARG A 51 -19.66 -32.70 20.41
N GLN A 52 -20.49 -32.63 21.46
CA GLN A 52 -20.90 -31.36 22.07
C GLN A 52 -19.71 -30.63 22.71
N GLN A 53 -18.81 -31.35 23.37
CA GLN A 53 -17.61 -30.76 23.97
C GLN A 53 -16.66 -30.19 22.91
N ILE A 54 -16.42 -30.93 21.82
CA ILE A 54 -15.58 -30.49 20.71
C ILE A 54 -16.20 -29.26 20.03
N ALA A 55 -17.50 -29.30 19.71
CA ALA A 55 -18.21 -28.18 19.11
C ALA A 55 -18.13 -26.93 20.00
N ALA A 56 -18.44 -27.04 21.29
CA ALA A 56 -18.37 -25.94 22.24
C ALA A 56 -16.94 -25.38 22.39
N PHE A 57 -15.92 -26.23 22.37
CA PHE A 57 -14.53 -25.80 22.38
C PHE A 57 -14.16 -25.03 21.12
N LEU A 58 -14.51 -25.55 19.94
CA LEU A 58 -14.25 -24.88 18.65
C LEU A 58 -14.97 -23.55 18.57
N ASP A 59 -16.25 -23.47 18.94
CA ASP A 59 -17.02 -22.22 18.97
C ASP A 59 -16.40 -21.18 19.90
N TYR A 60 -15.94 -21.61 21.08
CA TYR A 60 -15.26 -20.72 22.01
C TYR A 60 -13.95 -20.18 21.44
N GLU A 61 -13.14 -21.06 20.85
CA GLU A 61 -11.84 -20.70 20.27
C GLU A 61 -11.99 -19.82 19.02
N THR A 62 -12.93 -20.12 18.12
CA THR A 62 -13.21 -19.28 16.96
C THR A 62 -13.77 -17.92 17.38
N ALA A 63 -14.73 -17.87 18.31
CA ALA A 63 -15.24 -16.61 18.84
C ALA A 63 -14.17 -15.80 19.60
N ARG A 64 -13.17 -16.46 20.20
CA ARG A 64 -12.01 -15.77 20.79
C ARG A 64 -11.14 -15.15 19.70
N ILE A 65 -10.84 -15.89 18.63
CA ILE A 65 -10.07 -15.40 17.48
C ILE A 65 -10.79 -14.22 16.81
N ASP A 66 -12.09 -14.33 16.55
CA ASP A 66 -12.89 -13.29 15.90
C ASP A 66 -12.91 -12.00 16.72
N ARG A 67 -13.05 -12.11 18.05
CA ARG A 67 -12.95 -10.95 18.95
C ARG A 67 -11.59 -10.27 18.88
N LEU A 68 -10.50 -11.05 18.84
CA LEU A 68 -9.16 -10.50 18.71
C LEU A 68 -8.95 -9.81 17.35
N ILE A 69 -9.41 -10.41 16.26
CA ILE A 69 -9.36 -9.80 14.92
C ILE A 69 -10.11 -8.47 14.92
N ALA A 70 -11.33 -8.44 15.47
CA ALA A 70 -12.13 -7.22 15.55
C ALA A 70 -11.43 -6.11 16.35
N GLN A 71 -10.81 -6.45 17.49
CA GLN A 71 -10.03 -5.50 18.29
C GLN A 71 -8.82 -4.95 17.52
N GLN A 72 -8.10 -5.80 16.80
CA GLN A 72 -6.93 -5.38 16.01
C GLN A 72 -7.31 -4.47 14.85
N LEU A 73 -8.38 -4.80 14.11
CA LEU A 73 -8.89 -3.96 13.04
C LEU A 73 -9.32 -2.58 13.58
N ARG A 74 -9.99 -2.56 14.74
CA ARG A 74 -10.38 -1.30 15.39
C ARG A 74 -9.17 -0.46 15.80
N LEU A 75 -8.12 -1.09 16.32
CA LEU A 75 -6.88 -0.39 16.68
C LEU A 75 -6.21 0.21 15.44
N ILE A 76 -6.16 -0.53 14.31
CA ILE A 76 -5.62 -0.03 13.05
C ILE A 76 -6.37 1.22 12.57
N GLU A 77 -7.71 1.22 12.64
CA GLU A 77 -8.53 2.39 12.31
C GLU A 77 -8.18 3.59 13.18
N LEU A 78 -8.13 3.41 14.50
CA LEU A 78 -7.79 4.48 15.45
C LEU A 78 -6.38 5.03 15.22
N LEU A 79 -5.41 4.17 14.87
CA LEU A 79 -4.06 4.60 14.55
C LEU A 79 -3.99 5.40 13.25
N LYS A 80 -4.79 5.03 12.23
CA LYS A 80 -4.89 5.80 10.98
C LYS A 80 -5.49 7.19 11.25
N GLU A 81 -6.58 7.26 12.02
CA GLU A 81 -7.21 8.52 12.41
C GLU A 81 -6.25 9.41 13.20
N LYS A 82 -5.61 8.86 14.24
CA LYS A 82 -4.62 9.57 15.04
C LYS A 82 -3.45 10.08 14.20
N ARG A 83 -2.92 9.26 13.28
CA ARG A 83 -1.83 9.69 12.37
C ARG A 83 -2.26 10.88 11.53
N GLN A 84 -3.45 10.83 10.93
CA GLN A 84 -3.96 11.91 10.10
C GLN A 84 -4.14 13.20 10.92
N ALA A 85 -4.72 13.09 12.12
CA ALA A 85 -4.92 14.23 13.02
C ALA A 85 -3.60 14.85 13.48
N VAL A 86 -2.61 14.03 13.85
CA VAL A 86 -1.29 14.51 14.28
C VAL A 86 -0.56 15.21 13.14
N ILE A 87 -0.58 14.64 11.92
CA ILE A 87 0.02 15.29 10.75
C ILE A 87 -0.67 16.61 10.47
N SER A 88 -2.01 16.62 10.39
CA SER A 88 -2.79 17.83 10.13
C SER A 88 -2.50 18.92 11.17
N HIS A 89 -2.45 18.57 12.45
CA HIS A 89 -2.09 19.51 13.50
C HIS A 89 -0.65 20.01 13.34
N ALA A 90 0.32 19.13 13.13
CA ALA A 90 1.72 19.52 13.00
C ALA A 90 1.96 20.45 11.79
N VAL A 91 1.33 20.19 10.64
CA VAL A 91 1.54 20.99 9.42
C VAL A 91 0.73 22.29 9.39
N THR A 92 -0.30 22.43 10.22
CA THR A 92 -1.13 23.66 10.28
C THR A 92 -0.90 24.51 11.53
N LYS A 93 -0.51 23.89 12.65
CA LYS A 93 -0.32 24.52 13.97
C LYS A 93 1.11 24.39 14.51
N GLY A 94 1.99 23.66 13.81
CA GLY A 94 3.35 23.41 14.26
C GLY A 94 3.45 22.35 15.36
N LEU A 95 4.66 22.16 15.87
CA LEU A 95 4.96 21.14 16.90
C LEU A 95 4.83 21.67 18.34
N ASN A 96 4.82 23.00 18.52
CA ASN A 96 4.69 23.64 19.83
C ASN A 96 3.23 24.02 20.09
N PRO A 97 2.53 23.34 21.02
CA PRO A 97 1.11 23.63 21.30
C PRO A 97 0.87 24.99 21.95
N ASN A 98 1.91 25.61 22.52
CA ASN A 98 1.84 26.90 23.20
C ASN A 98 2.31 28.06 22.31
N ALA A 99 2.56 27.82 21.02
CA ALA A 99 2.95 28.89 20.10
C ALA A 99 1.78 29.88 19.95
N PRO A 100 2.04 31.20 19.97
CA PRO A 100 1.02 32.19 19.63
C PRO A 100 0.56 31.99 18.18
N MET A 101 -0.72 32.22 17.94
CA MET A 101 -1.40 31.92 16.68
C MET A 101 -1.88 33.20 16.01
N LYS A 102 -1.83 33.25 14.68
CA LYS A 102 -2.40 34.31 13.85
C LYS A 102 -3.30 33.73 12.77
N ASP A 103 -4.18 34.54 12.19
CA ASP A 103 -4.93 34.14 11.00
C ASP A 103 -3.97 33.97 9.80
N SER A 104 -4.09 32.86 9.08
CA SER A 104 -3.32 32.63 7.85
C SER A 104 -3.79 33.48 6.67
N GLY A 105 -5.03 33.98 6.73
CA GLY A 105 -5.70 34.64 5.60
C GLY A 105 -6.17 33.66 4.51
N ILE A 106 -6.13 32.35 4.78
CA ILE A 106 -6.57 31.29 3.87
C ILE A 106 -7.77 30.57 4.52
N GLU A 107 -8.94 30.65 3.89
CA GLU A 107 -10.23 30.19 4.43
C GLU A 107 -10.19 28.75 4.97
N TRP A 108 -9.59 27.83 4.21
CA TRP A 108 -9.56 26.41 4.58
C TRP A 108 -8.47 26.06 5.62
N LEU A 109 -7.49 26.93 5.84
CA LEU A 109 -6.33 26.67 6.72
C LEU A 109 -6.55 27.23 8.13
N GLY A 110 -7.27 28.36 8.25
CA GLY A 110 -7.56 29.01 9.53
C GLY A 110 -6.31 29.58 10.19
N GLN A 111 -6.11 29.34 11.49
CA GLN A 111 -4.98 29.90 12.23
C GLN A 111 -3.67 29.13 12.03
N VAL A 112 -2.54 29.83 11.99
CA VAL A 112 -1.17 29.28 11.92
C VAL A 112 -0.26 29.93 12.96
N PRO A 113 0.91 29.35 13.31
CA PRO A 113 1.83 29.98 14.25
C PRO A 113 2.26 31.38 13.81
N GLU A 114 2.28 32.32 14.76
CA GLU A 114 2.55 33.74 14.48
C GLU A 114 3.93 33.96 13.83
N HIS A 115 4.91 33.16 14.26
CA HIS A 115 6.27 33.17 13.75
C HIS A 115 6.42 32.60 12.32
N TRP A 116 5.37 32.04 11.71
CA TRP A 116 5.41 31.64 10.29
C TRP A 116 5.18 32.87 9.42
N ILE A 117 6.25 33.48 8.93
CA ILE A 117 6.23 34.83 8.37
C ILE A 117 5.88 34.85 6.87
N HIS A 118 6.05 33.74 6.17
CA HIS A 118 6.04 33.72 4.71
C HIS A 118 5.16 32.61 4.13
N ASN A 119 4.32 32.99 3.17
CA ASN A 119 3.64 32.08 2.26
C ASN A 119 4.47 31.98 0.98
N PHE A 120 5.29 30.95 0.85
CA PHE A 120 6.05 30.72 -0.37
C PHE A 120 5.22 29.90 -1.37
N LYS A 121 5.28 30.29 -2.65
CA LYS A 121 4.88 29.39 -3.73
C LYS A 121 5.86 28.22 -3.73
N LEU A 122 5.39 27.00 -3.97
CA LEU A 122 6.24 25.81 -3.95
C LEU A 122 7.47 25.95 -4.88
N GLY A 123 7.28 26.52 -6.08
CA GLY A 123 8.39 26.79 -7.01
C GLY A 123 9.41 27.85 -6.54
N ALA A 124 9.09 28.66 -5.53
CA ALA A 124 10.03 29.58 -4.91
C ALA A 124 10.90 28.90 -3.83
N VAL A 125 10.47 27.74 -3.33
CA VAL A 125 11.24 26.92 -2.38
C VAL A 125 12.24 26.01 -3.10
N ALA A 126 11.89 25.59 -4.33
CA ALA A 126 12.80 24.84 -5.18
C ALA A 126 14.05 25.66 -5.53
N GLU A 127 15.13 24.99 -5.92
CA GLU A 127 16.32 25.67 -6.43
C GLU A 127 15.96 26.64 -7.56
N GLN A 128 16.60 27.81 -7.61
CA GLN A 128 16.30 28.83 -8.63
C GLN A 128 17.04 28.58 -9.95
N ASN A 129 17.14 27.30 -10.33
CA ASN A 129 17.85 26.80 -11.49
C ASN A 129 16.85 26.24 -12.51
N ARG A 130 17.15 26.35 -13.81
CA ARG A 130 16.31 25.76 -14.84
C ARG A 130 16.30 24.23 -14.69
N GLY A 131 15.13 23.67 -14.40
CA GLY A 131 14.96 22.22 -14.22
C GLY A 131 14.61 21.80 -12.79
N SER A 132 14.70 22.69 -11.79
CA SER A 132 14.45 22.35 -10.38
C SER A 132 13.01 21.94 -10.08
N PHE A 133 12.05 22.41 -10.85
CA PHE A 133 10.64 22.02 -10.77
C PHE A 133 10.16 21.61 -12.17
N VAL A 134 10.13 20.30 -12.44
CA VAL A 134 9.82 19.78 -13.77
C VAL A 134 9.06 18.47 -13.72
N ASN A 135 8.17 18.26 -14.68
CA ASN A 135 7.67 16.94 -15.02
C ASN A 135 8.60 16.26 -16.05
N GLY A 136 8.51 14.94 -16.15
CA GLY A 136 9.28 14.19 -17.15
C GLY A 136 8.88 14.53 -18.60
N PRO A 137 9.67 14.02 -19.57
CA PRO A 137 9.51 14.32 -20.99
C PRO A 137 8.14 13.89 -21.51
N PHE A 138 7.57 14.66 -22.45
CA PHE A 138 6.24 14.42 -23.01
C PHE A 138 6.35 13.96 -24.48
N GLY A 139 5.49 13.02 -24.87
CA GLY A 139 5.35 12.60 -26.27
C GLY A 139 6.65 12.07 -26.88
N SER A 140 7.14 12.74 -27.94
CA SER A 140 8.30 12.29 -28.73
C SER A 140 9.65 12.39 -28.01
N ASP A 141 9.69 13.01 -26.84
CA ASP A 141 10.95 13.21 -26.10
C ASP A 141 11.46 11.91 -25.44
N LEU A 142 10.57 10.95 -25.17
CA LEU A 142 10.93 9.61 -24.70
C LEU A 142 9.98 8.57 -25.32
N LEU A 143 10.47 7.87 -26.33
CA LEU A 143 9.71 6.86 -27.07
C LEU A 143 9.94 5.46 -26.49
N SER A 144 8.94 4.58 -26.64
CA SER A 144 9.03 3.20 -26.12
C SER A 144 10.18 2.39 -26.74
N ASN A 145 10.61 2.70 -27.96
CA ASN A 145 11.76 2.06 -28.61
C ASN A 145 13.13 2.58 -28.13
N GLU A 146 13.15 3.65 -27.32
CA GLU A 146 14.37 4.16 -26.68
C GLU A 146 14.57 3.57 -25.27
N LEU A 147 13.58 2.81 -24.78
CA LEU A 147 13.66 2.10 -23.51
C LEU A 147 14.51 0.84 -23.65
N THR A 148 15.33 0.60 -22.65
CA THR A 148 16.26 -0.53 -22.53
C THR A 148 16.05 -1.24 -21.20
N GLN A 149 16.63 -2.43 -21.02
CA GLN A 149 16.62 -3.13 -19.72
C GLN A 149 17.85 -2.79 -18.86
N GLU A 150 18.82 -2.06 -19.42
CA GLU A 150 20.05 -1.64 -18.75
C GLU A 150 20.35 -0.17 -19.06
N GLY A 151 20.98 0.53 -18.12
CA GLY A 151 21.36 1.94 -18.27
C GLY A 151 20.88 2.79 -17.11
N VAL A 152 20.41 4.00 -17.42
CA VAL A 152 19.88 4.96 -16.43
C VAL A 152 18.40 4.64 -16.20
N PRO A 153 17.97 4.36 -14.96
CA PRO A 153 16.59 3.98 -14.66
C PRO A 153 15.57 5.03 -15.05
N VAL A 154 14.37 4.58 -15.43
CA VAL A 154 13.21 5.44 -15.70
C VAL A 154 12.19 5.27 -14.57
N ILE A 155 11.82 6.39 -13.94
CA ILE A 155 10.87 6.45 -12.83
C ILE A 155 9.47 6.71 -13.37
N TYR A 156 8.56 5.82 -13.03
CA TYR A 156 7.13 5.95 -13.32
C TYR A 156 6.36 6.29 -12.06
N ILE A 157 5.15 6.79 -12.25
CA ILE A 157 4.21 7.08 -11.16
C ILE A 157 3.99 5.90 -10.21
N ARG A 158 4.04 4.65 -10.71
CA ARG A 158 3.88 3.43 -9.89
C ARG A 158 5.00 3.23 -8.88
N ASP A 159 6.15 3.87 -9.07
CA ASP A 159 7.31 3.77 -8.18
C ASP A 159 7.25 4.78 -7.01
N VAL A 160 6.36 5.77 -7.12
CA VAL A 160 6.11 6.78 -6.10
C VAL A 160 4.97 6.30 -5.20
N LYS A 161 5.21 6.21 -3.89
CA LYS A 161 4.21 5.83 -2.90
C LYS A 161 4.27 6.73 -1.66
N PRO A 162 3.16 6.87 -0.90
CA PRO A 162 3.15 7.62 0.36
C PRO A 162 4.06 7.01 1.44
N SER A 163 4.39 5.73 1.33
CA SER A 163 5.33 5.04 2.22
C SER A 163 6.81 5.26 1.85
N GLY A 164 7.09 5.88 0.69
CA GLY A 164 8.43 6.04 0.17
C GLY A 164 8.55 5.59 -1.29
N TYR A 165 9.72 5.82 -1.87
CA TYR A 165 10.04 5.32 -3.22
C TYR A 165 10.23 3.80 -3.20
N TYR A 166 9.62 3.11 -4.15
CA TYR A 166 9.80 1.67 -4.37
C TYR A 166 9.94 1.39 -5.87
N ARG A 167 11.15 1.07 -6.33
CA ARG A 167 11.40 0.77 -7.74
C ARG A 167 10.72 -0.54 -8.14
N LYS A 168 9.57 -0.42 -8.79
CA LYS A 168 8.86 -1.53 -9.46
C LYS A 168 9.21 -1.58 -10.96
N SER A 169 9.49 -0.42 -11.56
CA SER A 169 9.84 -0.32 -12.97
C SER A 169 11.26 -0.81 -13.23
N THR A 170 11.42 -1.54 -14.34
CA THR A 170 12.72 -2.07 -14.80
C THR A 170 13.25 -1.33 -16.03
N ASP A 171 12.42 -0.51 -16.67
CA ASP A 171 12.84 0.23 -17.85
C ASP A 171 13.97 1.22 -17.52
N CYS A 172 14.93 1.27 -18.42
CA CYS A 172 16.05 2.18 -18.41
C CYS A 172 16.10 2.93 -19.74
N VAL A 173 16.98 3.93 -19.82
CA VAL A 173 17.42 4.53 -21.07
C VAL A 173 18.94 4.46 -21.18
N THR A 174 19.45 4.52 -22.40
CA THR A 174 20.90 4.59 -22.60
C THR A 174 21.49 5.84 -21.92
N PRO A 175 22.75 5.82 -21.45
CA PRO A 175 23.41 6.99 -20.88
C PRO A 175 23.42 8.20 -21.83
N LYS A 176 23.46 7.97 -23.15
CA LYS A 176 23.37 9.02 -24.16
C LYS A 176 22.00 9.71 -24.13
N LYS A 177 20.92 8.92 -24.05
CA LYS A 177 19.55 9.46 -23.96
C LYS A 177 19.30 10.15 -22.62
N ALA A 178 19.79 9.60 -21.52
CA ALA A 178 19.73 10.26 -20.21
C ALA A 178 20.38 11.66 -20.23
N LYS A 179 21.55 11.81 -20.87
CA LYS A 179 22.19 13.11 -21.08
C LYS A 179 21.35 14.08 -21.91
N GLN A 180 20.62 13.59 -22.91
CA GLN A 180 19.67 14.42 -23.69
C GLN A 180 18.49 14.90 -22.82
N LEU A 181 18.07 14.07 -21.87
CA LEU A 181 16.96 14.32 -20.94
C LEU A 181 17.42 14.90 -19.60
N ASN A 182 18.61 15.51 -19.53
CA ASN A 182 19.22 15.94 -18.26
C ASN A 182 18.35 16.91 -17.44
N VAL A 183 17.46 17.66 -18.10
CA VAL A 183 16.49 18.53 -17.41
C VAL A 183 15.53 17.73 -16.53
N CYS A 184 15.22 16.49 -16.90
CA CYS A 184 14.32 15.56 -16.19
C CYS A 184 15.09 14.54 -15.32
N LYS A 185 16.39 14.76 -15.11
CA LYS A 185 17.21 13.90 -14.24
C LYS A 185 16.70 13.96 -12.81
N VAL A 186 16.82 12.89 -12.05
CA VAL A 186 16.56 12.83 -10.62
C VAL A 186 17.83 12.44 -9.90
N GLU A 187 18.12 13.12 -8.80
CA GLU A 187 19.23 12.84 -7.91
C GLU A 187 18.72 12.46 -6.52
N PRO A 188 19.48 11.66 -5.75
CA PRO A 188 19.22 11.43 -4.34
C PRO A 188 18.88 12.70 -3.55
N GLY A 189 17.79 12.65 -2.80
CA GLY A 189 17.29 13.78 -2.01
C GLY A 189 16.19 14.60 -2.71
N ASP A 190 16.05 14.49 -4.03
CA ASP A 190 14.96 15.16 -4.76
C ASP A 190 13.58 14.68 -4.26
N VAL A 191 12.59 15.58 -4.26
CA VAL A 191 11.20 15.23 -3.96
C VAL A 191 10.47 14.86 -5.25
N LEU A 192 9.88 13.66 -5.26
CA LEU A 192 9.06 13.16 -6.36
C LEU A 192 7.59 13.29 -6.01
N VAL A 193 6.77 13.73 -6.96
CA VAL A 193 5.33 13.93 -6.78
C VAL A 193 4.58 13.32 -7.98
N ALA A 194 3.62 12.44 -7.71
CA ALA A 194 2.71 11.92 -8.72
C ALA A 194 1.79 13.03 -9.25
N LYS A 195 1.91 13.36 -10.54
CA LYS A 195 1.12 14.41 -11.20
C LYS A 195 -0.33 13.98 -11.45
N VAL A 196 -0.51 12.71 -11.77
CA VAL A 196 -1.79 12.08 -12.13
C VAL A 196 -2.08 10.93 -11.17
N GLY A 197 -3.17 10.18 -11.40
CA GLY A 197 -3.57 9.07 -10.53
C GLY A 197 -4.70 9.44 -9.55
N SER A 198 -5.11 8.47 -8.75
CA SER A 198 -6.20 8.62 -7.77
C SER A 198 -5.77 8.02 -6.41
N PRO A 199 -5.49 8.85 -5.39
CA PRO A 199 -5.42 10.32 -5.45
C PRO A 199 -4.15 10.81 -6.16
N PRO A 200 -4.18 11.97 -6.84
CA PRO A 200 -2.96 12.63 -7.30
C PRO A 200 -2.19 13.22 -6.10
N GLY A 201 -0.91 13.53 -6.30
CA GLY A 201 -0.08 14.21 -5.30
C GLY A 201 0.60 13.29 -4.29
N GLU A 202 0.59 11.96 -4.51
CA GLU A 202 1.47 11.06 -3.76
C GLU A 202 2.92 11.52 -3.92
N ALA A 203 3.65 11.66 -2.82
CA ALA A 203 5.00 12.19 -2.84
C ALA A 203 5.95 11.37 -1.97
N CYS A 204 7.22 11.34 -2.38
CA CYS A 204 8.30 10.71 -1.61
C CYS A 204 9.65 11.37 -1.92
N ILE A 205 10.61 11.20 -1.02
CA ILE A 205 12.00 11.58 -1.25
C ILE A 205 12.68 10.47 -2.05
N TYR A 206 13.45 10.83 -3.07
CA TYR A 206 14.26 9.88 -3.82
C TYR A 206 15.45 9.38 -2.96
N PRO A 207 15.58 8.06 -2.71
CA PRO A 207 16.51 7.55 -1.70
C PRO A 207 17.99 7.71 -2.06
N ASN A 208 18.83 7.90 -1.04
CA ASN A 208 20.30 7.95 -1.18
C ASN A 208 20.95 6.66 -1.70
N SER A 209 20.23 5.54 -1.62
CA SER A 209 20.70 4.24 -2.14
C SER A 209 20.48 4.09 -3.64
N GLU A 210 19.68 4.96 -4.26
CA GLU A 210 19.31 4.84 -5.67
C GLU A 210 20.24 5.66 -6.58
N PRO A 211 20.58 5.18 -7.79
CA PRO A 211 21.39 5.94 -8.75
C PRO A 211 20.59 7.09 -9.35
N GLU A 212 21.25 7.97 -10.10
CA GLU A 212 20.55 8.95 -10.93
C GLU A 212 19.55 8.27 -11.87
N ALA A 213 18.42 8.93 -12.11
CA ALA A 213 17.33 8.39 -12.92
C ALA A 213 16.66 9.48 -13.78
N ILE A 214 15.75 9.09 -14.66
CA ILE A 214 14.91 9.99 -15.44
C ILE A 214 13.44 9.79 -15.06
N ILE A 215 12.71 10.85 -14.74
CA ILE A 215 11.27 10.76 -14.52
C ILE A 215 10.47 10.74 -15.81
N THR A 216 9.28 10.14 -15.77
CA THR A 216 8.28 10.20 -16.84
C THR A 216 7.33 11.38 -16.66
N GLN A 217 6.53 11.70 -17.68
CA GLN A 217 5.57 12.82 -17.71
C GLN A 217 4.58 12.87 -16.53
N ASP A 218 4.35 11.73 -15.88
CA ASP A 218 3.38 11.55 -14.79
C ASP A 218 3.99 11.76 -13.41
N VAL A 219 5.29 12.02 -13.34
CA VAL A 219 6.03 12.35 -12.13
C VAL A 219 6.60 13.75 -12.27
N VAL A 220 6.48 14.53 -11.21
CA VAL A 220 7.12 15.84 -11.03
C VAL A 220 8.27 15.65 -10.07
N ARG A 221 9.40 16.26 -10.39
CA ARG A 221 10.57 16.37 -9.52
C ARG A 221 10.69 17.80 -9.01
N ILE A 222 11.01 17.93 -7.73
CA ILE A 222 11.31 19.18 -7.05
C ILE A 222 12.66 19.03 -6.35
N GLN A 223 13.65 19.85 -6.73
CA GLN A 223 14.95 19.98 -6.07
C GLN A 223 14.96 21.16 -5.11
#